data_AF-A0A2G1W5Y1-F1
#
_entry.id   AF-A0A2G1W5Y1-F1
#
_cell.length_a   1.000
_cell.length_b   1.000
_cell.length_c   1.000
_cell.angle_alpha   90.00
_cell.angle_beta   90.00
_cell.angle_gamma   90.00
#
_symmetry.space_group_name_H-M   'P 1'
#
loop_
_entity.id
_entity.type
_entity.pdbx_description
1 polymer ?
#
loop_
_entity_poly.entity_id
_entity_poly.type
_entity_poly.pdbx_seq_one_letter_code
_entity_poly.pdbx_strand_id
1 'polypeptide(L)'
;MDIDPKEPVDVRLYSARRRFDLASIIVATTFYAGIFAFCQAIGAPVGFTATVGAFIALVAITQALLWGGAKPRLASVLTGSVTFVVVTVVSWRFQSTHLLPSTLLSQMIFVTISGAFWGYITGTLVGSVFMVADRFRRRVAK
;
A
#
# COMPACT_ATOMS: atom_id res chain seq x y z
N MET A 1 -2.34 34.26 52.07
CA MET A 1 -1.68 33.72 50.86
C MET A 1 -2.81 33.56 49.86
N ASP A 2 -3.12 34.66 49.15
CA ASP A 2 -4.21 34.73 48.19
C ASP A 2 -3.82 33.92 46.96
N ILE A 3 -4.65 32.93 46.63
CA ILE A 3 -4.53 32.17 45.39
C ILE A 3 -5.30 32.97 44.34
N ASP A 4 -4.56 33.67 43.48
CA ASP A 4 -5.07 34.43 42.35
C ASP A 4 -5.82 33.50 41.38
N PRO A 5 -7.15 33.60 41.24
CA PRO A 5 -7.93 32.67 40.45
C PRO A 5 -8.24 33.31 39.10
N LYS A 6 -7.31 33.31 38.14
CA LYS A 6 -7.58 33.69 36.73
C LYS A 6 -6.43 33.46 35.75
N GLU A 7 -5.81 32.28 35.74
CA GLU A 7 -5.25 31.81 34.47
C GLU A 7 -6.34 31.03 33.72
N PRO A 8 -6.85 31.56 32.60
CA PRO A 8 -7.65 30.74 31.71
C PRO A 8 -6.72 29.64 31.20
N VAL A 9 -6.91 28.43 31.71
CA VAL A 9 -6.34 27.24 31.11
C VAL A 9 -6.83 27.24 29.67
N ASP A 10 -5.97 27.66 28.75
CA ASP A 10 -6.18 27.56 27.32
C ASP A 10 -6.12 26.06 27.02
N VAL A 11 -7.25 25.39 27.31
CA VAL A 11 -7.56 24.07 26.80
C VAL A 11 -7.69 24.29 25.31
N ARG A 12 -6.54 24.39 24.63
CA ARG A 12 -6.40 24.06 23.23
C ARG A 12 -6.92 22.66 23.13
N LEU A 13 -8.22 22.59 22.88
CA LEU A 13 -8.95 21.39 22.54
C LEU A 13 -8.09 20.79 21.44
N TYR A 14 -7.33 19.75 21.79
CA TYR A 14 -6.61 18.94 20.84
C TYR A 14 -7.71 18.15 20.14
N SER A 15 -8.47 18.87 19.32
CA SER A 15 -9.25 18.34 18.22
C SER A 15 -8.19 17.85 17.23
N ALA A 16 -7.50 16.77 17.62
CA ALA A 16 -6.86 15.87 16.68
C ALA A 16 -7.84 15.77 15.53
N ARG A 17 -7.40 16.16 14.33
CA ARG A 17 -8.21 16.30 13.13
C ARG A 17 -8.77 14.92 12.78
N ARG A 18 -9.79 14.50 13.53
CA ARG A 18 -10.43 13.19 13.51
C ARG A 18 -11.43 13.20 12.38
N ARG A 19 -10.89 13.25 11.17
CA ARG A 19 -11.60 12.84 9.97
C ARG A 19 -10.80 11.68 9.42
N PHE A 20 -10.95 10.53 10.07
CA PHE A 20 -10.85 9.28 9.35
C PHE A 20 -11.77 9.45 8.14
N ASP A 21 -11.16 9.66 6.97
CA ASP A 21 -11.86 10.18 5.81
C ASP A 21 -12.77 9.07 5.28
N LEU A 22 -14.03 9.08 5.72
CA LEU A 22 -15.04 8.05 5.41
C LEU A 22 -15.16 7.86 3.88
N ALA A 23 -14.96 8.93 3.11
CA ALA A 23 -14.84 8.88 1.66
C ALA A 23 -13.67 8.01 1.19
N SER A 24 -12.49 8.16 1.81
CA SER A 24 -11.32 7.35 1.48
C SER A 24 -11.53 5.87 1.80
N ILE A 25 -12.18 5.55 2.93
CA ILE A 25 -12.53 4.15 3.26
C ILE A 25 -13.48 3.58 2.21
N ILE A 26 -14.58 4.27 1.89
CA ILE A 26 -15.55 3.80 0.89
C ILE A 26 -14.88 3.55 -0.47
N VAL A 27 -14.07 4.50 -0.93
CA VAL A 27 -13.39 4.40 -2.23
C VAL A 27 -12.36 3.25 -2.22
N ALA A 28 -11.60 3.10 -1.14
CA ALA A 28 -10.65 1.99 -1.00
C ALA A 28 -11.36 0.62 -0.94
N THR A 29 -12.43 0.48 -0.15
CA THR A 29 -13.20 -0.76 -0.06
C THR A 29 -13.83 -1.11 -1.40
N THR A 30 -14.37 -0.13 -2.12
CA THR A 30 -14.94 -0.34 -3.47
C THR A 30 -13.86 -0.80 -4.45
N PHE A 31 -12.67 -0.21 -4.39
CA PHE A 31 -11.55 -0.61 -5.22
C PHE A 31 -11.10 -2.06 -4.93
N TYR A 32 -10.96 -2.44 -3.65
CA TYR A 32 -10.64 -3.82 -3.27
C TYR A 32 -11.74 -4.80 -3.69
N ALA A 33 -13.01 -4.44 -3.52
CA ALA A 33 -14.13 -5.25 -3.99
C ALA A 33 -14.06 -5.48 -5.51
N GLY A 34 -13.73 -4.43 -6.28
CA GLY A 34 -13.53 -4.53 -7.73
C GLY A 34 -12.38 -5.47 -8.10
N ILE A 35 -11.23 -5.37 -7.42
CA ILE A 35 -10.09 -6.27 -7.66
C ILE A 35 -10.45 -7.71 -7.31
N PHE A 36 -11.08 -7.96 -6.16
CA PHE A 36 -11.44 -9.30 -5.75
C PHE A 36 -12.52 -9.91 -6.66
N ALA A 37 -13.50 -9.13 -7.08
CA ALA A 37 -14.47 -9.54 -8.08
C ALA A 37 -13.78 -9.86 -9.41
N PHE A 38 -12.80 -9.06 -9.84
CA PHE A 38 -12.01 -9.34 -11.05
C PHE A 38 -11.21 -10.65 -10.93
N CYS A 39 -10.51 -10.86 -9.81
CA CYS A 39 -9.79 -12.11 -9.54
C CYS A 39 -10.73 -13.32 -9.54
N GLN A 40 -11.92 -13.18 -8.95
CA GLN A 40 -12.94 -14.22 -8.96
C GLN A 40 -13.47 -14.49 -10.37
N ALA A 41 -13.70 -13.45 -11.17
CA ALA A 41 -14.21 -13.58 -12.54
C ALA A 41 -13.25 -14.34 -13.46
N ILE A 42 -11.93 -14.24 -13.24
CA ILE A 42 -10.92 -15.01 -13.98
C ILE A 42 -10.62 -16.38 -13.35
N GLY A 43 -11.36 -16.78 -12.31
CA GLY A 43 -11.16 -18.06 -11.63
C GLY A 43 -9.85 -18.17 -10.84
N ALA A 44 -9.31 -17.05 -10.35
CA ALA A 44 -8.06 -17.05 -9.61
C ALA A 44 -8.19 -17.81 -8.27
N PRO A 45 -7.18 -18.60 -7.87
CA PRO A 45 -7.22 -19.32 -6.60
C PRO A 45 -7.17 -18.35 -5.42
N VAL A 46 -7.82 -18.71 -4.31
CA VAL A 46 -7.95 -17.86 -3.11
C VAL A 46 -6.59 -17.35 -2.61
N GLY A 47 -5.57 -18.21 -2.61
CA GLY A 47 -4.21 -17.84 -2.22
C GLY A 47 -3.64 -16.71 -3.07
N PHE A 48 -3.80 -16.77 -4.39
CA PHE A 48 -3.35 -15.72 -5.30
C PHE A 48 -4.08 -14.41 -5.06
N THR A 49 -5.41 -14.44 -4.93
CA THR A 49 -6.23 -13.26 -4.65
C THR A 49 -5.82 -12.59 -3.34
N ALA A 50 -5.57 -13.38 -2.29
CA ALA A 50 -5.07 -12.88 -1.01
C ALA A 50 -3.68 -12.23 -1.15
N THR A 51 -2.76 -12.84 -1.90
CA THR A 51 -1.43 -12.28 -2.18
C THR A 51 -1.51 -10.95 -2.92
N VAL A 52 -2.37 -10.83 -3.94
CA VAL A 52 -2.59 -9.58 -4.67
C VAL A 52 -3.09 -8.48 -3.72
N GLY A 53 -4.11 -8.78 -2.90
CA GLY A 53 -4.61 -7.83 -1.91
C GLY A 53 -3.55 -7.38 -0.91
N ALA A 54 -2.77 -8.33 -0.37
CA ALA A 54 -1.68 -8.04 0.56
C ALA A 54 -0.57 -7.20 -0.10
N PHE A 55 -0.23 -7.47 -1.36
CA PHE A 55 0.76 -6.70 -2.10
C PHE A 55 0.32 -5.24 -2.30
N ILE A 56 -0.93 -5.01 -2.70
CA ILE A 56 -1.49 -3.66 -2.85
C ILE A 56 -1.47 -2.91 -1.52
N ALA A 57 -1.88 -3.56 -0.44
CA ALA A 57 -1.84 -2.98 0.91
C ALA A 57 -0.41 -2.61 1.31
N LEU A 58 0.56 -3.49 1.07
CA LEU A 58 1.97 -3.25 1.36
C LEU A 58 2.52 -2.06 0.58
N VAL A 59 2.20 -1.94 -0.72
CA VAL A 59 2.59 -0.79 -1.53
C VAL A 59 1.97 0.51 -0.98
N ALA A 60 0.68 0.51 -0.64
CA ALA A 60 0.01 1.68 -0.09
C ALA A 60 0.60 2.13 1.25
N ILE A 61 0.85 1.18 2.15
CA ILE A 61 1.50 1.43 3.45
C ILE A 61 2.90 2.01 3.22
N THR A 62 3.68 1.41 2.31
CA THR A 62 5.04 1.86 2.04
C THR A 62 5.06 3.27 1.44
N GLN A 63 4.15 3.59 0.53
CA GLN A 63 4.00 4.94 -0.02
C GLN A 63 3.66 5.98 1.05
N ALA A 64 2.86 5.61 2.05
CA ALA A 64 2.50 6.50 3.16
C ALA A 64 3.65 6.70 4.16
N LEU A 65 4.44 5.65 4.42
CA LEU A 65 5.47 5.66 5.46
C LEU A 65 6.85 6.11 4.95
N LEU A 66 7.29 5.62 3.79
CA LEU A 66 8.63 5.94 3.29
C LEU A 66 8.74 7.40 2.86
N TRP A 67 9.81 8.05 3.34
CA TRP A 67 10.09 9.48 3.10
C TRP A 67 8.90 10.40 3.44
N GLY A 68 8.06 10.00 4.40
CA GLY A 68 6.86 10.76 4.79
C GLY A 68 5.90 11.04 3.62
N GLY A 69 5.88 10.16 2.60
CA GLY A 69 5.03 10.34 1.42
C GLY A 69 5.58 11.30 0.35
N ALA A 70 6.80 11.82 0.50
CA ALA A 70 7.37 12.78 -0.47
C ALA A 70 7.69 12.15 -1.84
N LYS A 71 8.03 10.86 -1.89
CA LYS A 71 8.45 10.14 -3.11
C LYS A 71 7.65 8.85 -3.33
N PRO A 72 6.32 8.94 -3.55
CA PRO A 72 5.45 7.75 -3.58
C PRO A 72 5.76 6.81 -4.75
N ARG A 73 6.23 7.32 -5.89
CA ARG A 73 6.61 6.48 -7.05
C ARG A 73 7.83 5.62 -6.74
N LEU A 74 8.84 6.20 -6.09
CA LEU A 74 10.07 5.49 -5.73
C LEU A 74 9.78 4.45 -4.65
N ALA A 75 8.93 4.79 -3.67
CA ALA A 75 8.47 3.85 -2.66
C ALA A 75 7.83 2.60 -3.29
N SER A 76 6.91 2.75 -4.23
CA SER A 76 6.26 1.61 -4.86
C SER A 76 7.19 0.73 -5.69
N VAL A 77 8.12 1.34 -6.44
CA VAL A 77 9.14 0.60 -7.19
C VAL A 77 10.00 -0.22 -6.23
N LEU A 78 10.48 0.40 -5.15
CA LEU A 78 11.31 -0.28 -4.16
C LEU A 78 10.54 -1.41 -3.48
N THR A 79 9.30 -1.17 -3.03
CA THR A 79 8.45 -2.20 -2.44
C THR A 79 8.27 -3.38 -3.38
N GLY A 80 7.91 -3.12 -4.64
CA GLY A 80 7.71 -4.16 -5.64
C GLY A 80 8.94 -5.03 -5.84
N SER A 81 10.10 -4.41 -6.06
CA SER A 81 11.38 -5.09 -6.19
C SER A 81 11.69 -5.98 -4.99
N VAL A 82 11.62 -5.41 -3.79
CA VAL A 82 11.96 -6.12 -2.54
C VAL A 82 10.97 -7.26 -2.28
N THR A 83 9.67 -7.02 -2.44
CA THR A 83 8.64 -8.04 -2.21
C THR A 83 8.84 -9.24 -3.14
N PHE A 84 9.09 -9.01 -4.44
CA PHE A 84 9.27 -10.10 -5.39
C PHE A 84 10.53 -10.93 -5.10
N VAL A 85 11.63 -10.27 -4.70
CA VAL A 85 12.85 -10.96 -4.27
C VAL A 85 12.58 -11.80 -3.02
N VAL A 86 11.94 -11.22 -2.00
CA VAL A 86 11.60 -11.93 -0.75
C VAL A 86 10.70 -13.13 -1.03
N VAL A 87 9.62 -12.96 -1.80
CA VAL A 87 8.70 -14.05 -2.16
C VAL A 87 9.44 -15.16 -2.91
N THR A 88 10.34 -14.80 -3.82
CA THR A 88 11.15 -15.78 -4.58
C THR A 88 12.07 -16.57 -3.64
N VAL A 89 12.82 -15.87 -2.78
CA VAL A 89 13.75 -16.51 -1.81
C VAL A 89 12.98 -17.40 -0.83
N VAL A 90 11.83 -16.95 -0.32
CA VAL A 90 10.98 -17.73 0.58
C VAL A 90 10.44 -18.95 -0.15
N SER A 91 9.92 -18.80 -1.38
CA SER A 91 9.40 -19.91 -2.17
C SER A 91 10.47 -20.97 -2.45
N TRP A 92 11.72 -20.56 -2.70
CA TRP A 92 12.84 -21.48 -2.85
C TRP A 92 13.11 -22.32 -1.60
N ARG A 93 12.88 -21.78 -0.40
CA ARG A 93 13.04 -22.57 0.84
C ARG A 93 12.02 -23.70 0.97
N PHE A 94 10.87 -23.58 0.31
CA PHE A 94 9.80 -24.57 0.34
C PHE A 94 9.82 -25.54 -0.84
N GLN A 95 10.57 -25.24 -1.91
CA GLN A 95 10.72 -26.13 -3.05
C GLN A 95 11.90 -27.09 -2.82
N SER A 96 11.68 -28.39 -2.99
CA SER A 96 12.71 -29.42 -2.85
C SER A 96 13.72 -29.45 -4.01
N THR A 97 13.55 -28.60 -5.02
CA THR A 97 14.43 -28.51 -6.20
C THR A 97 15.61 -27.60 -5.92
N HIS A 98 16.81 -28.19 -5.86
CA HIS A 98 18.07 -27.46 -5.89
C HIS A 98 18.28 -26.84 -7.27
N LEU A 99 18.01 -25.54 -7.42
CA LEU A 99 18.43 -24.79 -8.60
C LEU A 99 19.97 -24.73 -8.65
N LEU A 100 20.52 -24.84 -9.86
CA LEU A 100 21.96 -24.67 -10.07
C LEU A 100 22.37 -23.23 -9.70
N PRO A 101 23.48 -23.03 -8.97
CA PRO A 101 23.95 -21.69 -8.57
C PRO A 101 24.13 -20.71 -9.74
N SER A 102 24.37 -21.23 -10.95
CA SER A 102 24.63 -20.45 -12.16
C SER A 102 23.45 -19.63 -12.66
N THR A 103 22.20 -20.03 -12.38
CA THR A 103 21.00 -19.28 -12.82
C THR A 103 20.46 -18.31 -11.77
N LEU A 104 21.00 -18.34 -10.54
CA LEU A 104 20.47 -17.54 -9.43
C LEU A 104 20.60 -16.04 -9.70
N LEU A 105 21.74 -15.60 -10.24
CA LEU A 105 21.99 -14.17 -10.47
C LEU A 105 21.07 -13.60 -11.56
N SER A 106 20.94 -14.28 -12.69
CA SER A 106 20.08 -13.83 -13.79
C SER A 106 18.61 -13.83 -13.39
N GLN A 107 18.18 -14.84 -12.63
CA GLN A 107 16.82 -14.90 -12.08
C GLN A 107 16.56 -13.76 -11.08
N MET A 108 17.51 -13.45 -10.19
CA MET A 108 17.36 -12.36 -9.22
C MET A 108 17.23 -11.00 -9.90
N ILE A 109 18.02 -10.74 -10.95
CA ILE A 109 17.92 -9.51 -11.74
C ILE A 109 16.53 -9.42 -12.39
N PHE A 110 16.08 -10.49 -13.04
CA PHE A 110 14.78 -10.50 -13.71
C PHE A 110 13.61 -10.34 -12.73
N VAL A 111 13.65 -11.02 -11.58
CA VAL A 111 12.65 -10.91 -10.50
C VAL A 111 12.62 -9.50 -9.93
N THR A 112 13.77 -8.89 -9.72
CA THR A 112 13.87 -7.51 -9.21
C THR A 112 13.25 -6.51 -10.19
N ILE A 113 13.56 -6.61 -11.49
CA ILE A 113 13.01 -5.73 -12.53
C ILE A 113 11.49 -5.94 -12.68
N SER A 114 11.04 -7.20 -12.65
CA SER A 114 9.61 -7.53 -12.70
C SER A 114 8.87 -6.97 -11.48
N GLY A 115 9.47 -7.10 -10.30
CA GLY A 115 8.96 -6.52 -9.05
C GLY A 115 8.85 -5.00 -9.13
N ALA A 116 9.90 -4.32 -9.61
CA ALA A 116 9.91 -2.87 -9.84
C ALA A 116 8.73 -2.42 -10.72
N PHE A 117 8.53 -3.14 -11.83
CA PHE A 117 7.47 -2.86 -12.80
C PHE A 117 6.07 -3.00 -12.18
N TRP A 118 5.79 -4.14 -11.53
CA TRP A 118 4.50 -4.38 -10.88
C TRP A 118 4.26 -3.47 -9.67
N GLY A 119 5.33 -3.14 -8.94
CA GLY A 119 5.31 -2.15 -7.87
C GLY A 119 4.90 -0.79 -8.39
N TYR A 120 5.49 -0.33 -9.49
CA TYR A 120 5.14 0.94 -10.13
C TYR A 120 3.66 0.99 -10.54
N ILE A 121 3.18 -0.02 -11.27
CA ILE A 121 1.77 -0.10 -11.70
C ILE A 121 0.84 -0.04 -10.50
N THR A 122 1.09 -0.88 -9.49
CA THR A 122 0.29 -0.91 -8.26
C THR A 122 0.32 0.44 -7.55
N GLY A 123 1.49 1.08 -7.46
CA GLY A 123 1.65 2.41 -6.87
C GLY A 123 0.86 3.49 -7.60
N THR A 124 0.79 3.44 -8.93
CA THR A 124 -0.03 4.36 -9.73
C THR A 124 -1.53 4.13 -9.51
N LEU A 125 -1.96 2.87 -9.36
CA LEU A 125 -3.35 2.54 -9.03
C LEU A 125 -3.73 3.07 -7.64
N VAL A 126 -2.91 2.81 -6.62
CA VAL A 126 -3.13 3.31 -5.26
C VAL A 126 -3.22 4.84 -5.25
N GLY A 127 -2.29 5.53 -5.92
CA GLY A 127 -2.35 7.00 -6.05
C GLY A 127 -3.65 7.49 -6.71
N SER A 128 -4.10 6.79 -7.75
CA SER A 128 -5.35 7.11 -8.46
C SER A 128 -6.58 6.99 -7.55
N VAL A 129 -6.65 5.93 -6.73
CA VAL A 129 -7.72 5.71 -5.74
C VAL A 129 -7.79 6.87 -4.74
N PHE A 130 -6.65 7.32 -4.22
CA PHE A 130 -6.61 8.48 -3.31
C PHE A 130 -6.98 9.80 -3.98
N MET A 131 -6.62 9.99 -5.26
CA MET A 131 -7.07 11.16 -6.02
C MET A 131 -8.58 11.17 -6.23
N VAL A 132 -9.18 10.01 -6.51
CA VAL A 132 -10.64 9.86 -6.61
C VAL A 132 -11.30 10.16 -5.26
N ALA A 133 -10.75 9.63 -4.16
CA ALA A 133 -11.23 9.92 -2.82
C ALA A 133 -11.20 11.42 -2.48
N ASP A 134 -10.09 12.13 -2.80
CA ASP A 134 -10.00 13.58 -2.59
C ASP A 134 -11.02 14.34 -3.45
N ARG A 135 -11.21 13.92 -4.71
CA ARG A 135 -12.20 14.53 -5.60
C ARG A 135 -13.63 14.32 -5.11
N PHE A 136 -13.95 13.12 -4.62
CA PHE A 136 -15.25 12.81 -4.05
C PHE A 136 -15.52 13.66 -2.80
N ARG A 137 -14.54 13.74 -1.89
CA ARG A 137 -14.61 14.60 -0.71
C ARG A 137 -14.88 16.06 -1.04
N ARG A 138 -14.16 16.62 -2.02
CA ARG A 138 -14.35 18.02 -2.45
C ARG A 138 -15.74 18.28 -3.05
N ARG A 139 -16.42 17.27 -3.59
CA ARG A 139 -17.78 17.39 -4.12
C ARG A 139 -18.83 17.31 -3.05
N VAL A 140 -18.67 16.40 -2.07
CA VAL A 140 -19.64 16.23 -0.96
C VAL A 140 -19.57 17.37 0.05
N ALA A 141 -18.41 18.05 0.16
CA ALA A 141 -18.23 19.19 1.06
C ALA A 141 -18.76 20.53 0.49
N LYS A 142 -19.23 20.54 -0.76
CA LYS A 142 -19.96 21.68 -1.35
C LYS A 142 -21.45 21.46 -1.18
#